data_AF-A0A2G6QTH8-F1
#
_entry.id   AF-A0A2G6QTH8-F1
#
_cell.length_a   1.000
_cell.length_b   1.000
_cell.length_c   1.000
_cell.angle_alpha   90.00
_cell.angle_beta   90.00
_cell.angle_gamma   90.00
#
_symmetry.space_group_name_H-M   'P 1'
#
loop_
_entity.id
_entity.type
_entity.pdbx_description
1 polymer ?
#
loop_
_entity_poly.entity_id
_entity_poly.type
_entity_poly.pdbx_seq_one_letter_code
_entity_poly.pdbx_strand_id
1 'polypeptide(L)' 'MSQELTQFIKTTALEIGFDACGIAKATRLDEDAERLKKWIKEGNHGEMSYMERNFEKRVDPRVLVEGC' A
#
# COMPACT_ATOMS: atom_id res chain seq x y z
N MET A 1 0.77 -18.14 -4.76
CA MET A 1 -0.14 -18.18 -3.60
C MET A 1 -0.98 -19.43 -3.72
N SER A 2 -1.07 -20.26 -2.67
CA SER A 2 -2.04 -21.35 -2.66
C SER A 2 -3.45 -20.75 -2.73
N GLN A 3 -4.31 -21.30 -3.60
CA GLN A 3 -5.71 -20.86 -3.71
C GLN A 3 -6.45 -21.03 -2.37
N GLU A 4 -6.10 -22.06 -1.61
CA GLU A 4 -6.67 -22.35 -0.29
C GLU A 4 -6.39 -21.22 0.72
N LEU A 5 -5.16 -20.71 0.75
CA LEU A 5 -4.79 -19.63 1.67
C LEU A 5 -5.51 -18.33 1.32
N THR A 6 -5.64 -18.03 0.03
CA THR A 6 -6.42 -16.87 -0.45
C THR A 6 -7.87 -16.95 0.02
N GLN A 7 -8.47 -18.14 -0.11
CA GLN A 7 -9.86 -18.34 0.30
C GLN A 7 -10.02 -18.24 1.80
N PHE A 8 -9.13 -18.87 2.57
CA PHE A 8 -9.14 -18.82 4.03
C PHE A 8 -9.11 -17.36 4.55
N ILE A 9 -8.19 -16.55 4.04
CA ILE A 9 -8.06 -15.14 4.45
C ILE A 9 -9.33 -14.35 4.12
N LYS A 10 -9.87 -14.51 2.91
CA LYS A 10 -11.07 -13.77 2.48
C LYS A 10 -12.32 -14.17 3.27
N THR A 11 -12.51 -15.47 3.52
CA THR A 11 -13.61 -15.96 4.35
C THR A 11 -13.51 -15.41 5.77
N THR A 12 -12.32 -15.52 6.37
CA THR A 12 -12.08 -15.03 7.75
C THR A 12 -12.33 -13.53 7.86
N ALA A 13 -11.88 -12.74 6.88
CA ALA A 13 -12.11 -11.29 6.85
C ALA A 13 -13.61 -10.95 6.84
N LEU A 14 -14.41 -11.66 6.06
CA LEU A 14 -15.86 -11.47 6.03
C LEU A 14 -16.51 -11.86 7.37
N GLU A 15 -16.10 -12.98 7.97
CA GLU A 15 -16.64 -13.48 9.23
C GLU A 15 -16.40 -12.53 10.41
N ILE A 16 -15.25 -11.84 10.43
CA ILE A 16 -14.91 -10.86 11.48
C ILE A 16 -15.45 -9.45 11.18
N GLY A 17 -16.22 -9.28 10.10
CA GLY A 17 -16.96 -8.05 9.80
C GLY A 17 -16.30 -7.07 8.84
N PHE A 18 -15.26 -7.47 8.08
CA PHE A 18 -14.78 -6.64 6.97
C PHE A 18 -15.74 -6.73 5.78
N ASP A 19 -16.11 -5.58 5.21
CA ASP A 19 -16.96 -5.51 4.01
C ASP A 19 -16.24 -6.02 2.73
N ALA A 20 -14.91 -5.89 2.69
CA ALA A 20 -14.10 -6.28 1.52
C ALA A 20 -12.69 -6.73 1.91
N CYS A 21 -12.14 -7.68 1.14
CA CYS A 21 -10.77 -8.19 1.30
C CYS A 21 -10.10 -8.44 -0.06
N GLY A 22 -8.96 -7.77 -0.29
CA GLY A 22 -8.14 -7.89 -1.50
C GLY A 22 -6.75 -8.42 -1.19
N ILE A 23 -6.15 -9.13 -2.14
CA ILE A 23 -4.76 -9.60 -2.07
C ILE A 23 -4.04 -9.05 -3.29
N ALA A 24 -2.91 -8.37 -3.08
CA ALA A 24 -2.08 -7.80 -4.12
C ALA A 24 -0.63 -8.27 -3.95
N LYS A 25 0.13 -8.26 -5.05
CA LYS A 25 1.56 -8.57 -5.01
C LYS A 25 2.32 -7.35 -4.46
N ALA A 26 3.26 -7.58 -3.54
CA ALA A 26 4.18 -6.55 -3.11
C ALA A 26 5.09 -6.16 -4.29
N THR A 27 4.81 -5.00 -4.87
CA THR A 27 5.53 -4.43 -6.00
C THR A 27 5.58 -2.92 -5.84
N ARG A 28 6.62 -2.31 -6.42
CA ARG A 28 6.71 -0.86 -6.49
C ARG A 28 5.56 -0.31 -7.33
N LEU A 29 4.95 0.78 -6.87
CA LEU A 29 3.84 1.45 -7.52
C LEU A 29 4.34 2.67 -8.31
N ASP A 30 4.94 2.45 -9.49
CA ASP A 30 5.61 3.52 -10.24
C ASP A 30 4.67 4.64 -10.71
N GLU A 31 3.47 4.31 -11.19
CA GLU A 31 2.48 5.31 -11.62
C GLU A 31 2.00 6.18 -10.45
N ASP A 32 1.74 5.55 -9.30
CA ASP A 32 1.32 6.26 -8.09
C ASP A 32 2.47 7.06 -7.49
N ALA A 33 3.72 6.60 -7.64
CA ALA A 33 4.90 7.33 -7.23
C ALA A 33 5.01 8.68 -7.96
N GLU A 34 4.89 8.69 -9.29
CA GLU A 34 4.97 9.94 -10.05
C GLU A 34 3.82 10.90 -9.70
N ARG A 35 2.60 10.37 -9.50
CA ARG A 35 1.45 11.17 -9.04
C ARG A 35 1.69 11.77 -7.65
N LEU A 36 2.17 10.96 -6.70
CA LEU A 36 2.47 11.42 -5.34
C LEU A 36 3.57 12.47 -5.33
N LYS A 37 4.63 12.27 -6.12
CA LYS A 37 5.73 13.23 -6.26
C LYS A 37 5.26 14.57 -6.79
N LYS A 38 4.40 14.56 -7.82
CA LYS A 38 3.77 15.77 -8.34
C LYS A 38 2.90 16.46 -7.28
N TRP A 39 2.03 15.69 -6.62
CA TRP A 39 1.13 16.20 -5.59
C TRP A 39 1.86 16.83 -4.40
N ILE A 40 2.99 16.23 -3.96
CA ILE A 40 3.86 16.80 -2.93
C ILE A 40 4.51 18.08 -3.42
N LYS A 41 5.08 18.08 -4.64
CA LYS A 41 5.74 19.26 -5.22
C LYS A 41 4.79 20.46 -5.38
N GLU A 42 3.51 20.19 -5.59
CA GLU A 42 2.46 21.22 -5.69
C GLU A 42 2.00 21.74 -4.31
N GLY A 43 2.53 21.20 -3.19
CA GLY A 43 2.16 21.65 -1.85
C GLY A 43 0.77 21.17 -1.39
N ASN A 44 0.18 20.20 -2.07
CA ASN A 44 -1.18 19.74 -1.79
C ASN A 44 -1.30 18.97 -0.46
N HIS A 45 -0.19 18.70 0.24
CA HIS A 45 -0.19 18.11 1.58
C HIS A 45 -0.47 19.12 2.71
N GLY A 46 -0.63 20.41 2.41
CA GLY A 46 -0.84 21.44 3.43
C GLY A 46 0.26 21.40 4.49
N GLU A 47 -0.13 21.35 5.76
CA GLU A 47 0.81 21.34 6.89
C GLU A 47 1.48 19.98 7.15
N MET A 48 1.11 18.91 6.42
CA MET A 48 1.64 17.56 6.61
C MET A 48 3.07 17.39 6.04
N SER A 49 4.04 18.17 6.52
CA SER A 49 5.45 18.14 6.08
C SER A 49 6.13 16.77 6.21
N TYR A 50 5.59 15.84 7.03
CA TYR A 50 6.07 14.46 7.09
C TYR A 50 5.79 13.67 5.80
N MET A 51 4.89 14.14 4.93
CA MET A 51 4.58 13.50 3.65
C MET A 51 5.75 13.54 2.67
N GLU A 52 6.62 14.55 2.78
CA GLU A 52 7.86 14.66 2.00
C GLU A 52 8.92 13.63 2.42
N ARG A 53 8.81 13.09 3.64
CA ARG A 53 9.79 12.17 4.21
C ARG A 53 9.48 10.72 3.81
N ASN A 54 10.52 9.89 3.74
CA ASN A 54 10.43 8.45 3.51
C ASN A 54 9.62 8.06 2.25
N PHE A 55 9.75 8.84 1.17
CA PHE A 55 9.00 8.63 -0.08
C PHE A 55 9.07 7.19 -0.59
N GLU A 56 10.27 6.61 -0.64
CA GLU A 56 10.50 5.24 -1.10
C GLU A 56 9.67 4.20 -0.32
N LYS A 57 9.48 4.41 1.00
CA LYS A 57 8.67 3.52 1.83
C LYS A 57 7.16 3.61 1.55
N ARG A 58 6.69 4.68 0.90
CA ARG A 58 5.28 4.87 0.54
C ARG A 58 4.92 4.24 -0.80
N VAL A 59 5.89 4.17 -1.70
CA VAL A 59 5.70 3.72 -3.08
C VAL A 59 6.20 2.30 -3.31
N ASP A 60 6.93 1.73 -2.35
CA ASP A 60 7.39 0.35 -2.43
C ASP A 60 7.12 -0.41 -1.11
N PRO A 61 6.10 -1.29 -1.05
CA PRO A 61 5.80 -2.06 0.14
C PRO A 61 6.95 -3.01 0.54
N ARG A 62 7.84 -3.38 -0.38
CA ARG A 62 8.95 -4.33 -0.12
C ARG A 62 10.02 -3.76 0.81
N VAL A 63 10.08 -2.44 0.97
CA VAL A 63 11.05 -1.79 1.86
C VAL A 63 10.52 -1.59 3.29
N LEU A 64 9.28 -1.98 3.56
CA LEU A 64 8.66 -1.86 4.88
C LEU A 64 9.06 -2.98 5.84
N VAL A 65 9.19 -4.20 5.31
CA VAL A 65 9.51 -5.41 6.08
C VAL A 65 10.49 -6.25 5.27
N GLU A 66 11.57 -6.71 5.92
CA GLU A 66 12.57 -7.57 5.29
C GLU A 66 11.95 -8.91 4.87
N GLY A 67 12.25 -9.36 3.66
CA GLY A 67 11.74 -10.62 3.10
C GLY A 67 10.34 -10.53 2.47
N CYS A 68 9.78 -9.31 2.33
CA CYS A 68 8.53 -9.03 1.62
C CYS A 68 8.68 -9.08 0.08
#